data_AF-B4KGW5-F1
#
_entry.id   AF-B4KGW5-F1
#
_cell.length_a   1.000
_cell.length_b   1.000
_cell.length_c   1.000
_cell.angle_alpha   90.00
_cell.angle_beta   90.00
_cell.angle_gamma   90.00
#
_symmetry.space_group_name_H-M   'P 1'
#
loop_
_entity.id
_entity.type
_entity.pdbx_description
1 polymer ?
#
loop_
_entity_poly.entity_id
_entity_poly.type
_entity_poly.pdbx_seq_one_letter_code
_entity_poly.pdbx_strand_id
1 'polypeptide(L)'
;MRWIYACFVIVLCAIIFCEYVADFVVLQNCKWPEIRRKKYVDDPLRTMVIADPHLLGPHRGHWMDKLYREWHMKRSFQAASRLLQPDVVFVLGDLFDEGDMVNDKHFDSYVIRYLQMFNLPAGIPLISVVGNHDVGFHHRMHPFFTSRFEHYLNYSMVHLYTIKQIHFVMINSMAMEADGCMFCNEAEQALKTISNTLFCMQHPHVAECARTRRHPYSQPIIMQHFPTYRISDKVCREHDAPHIEAFRERYHVLSKEATDTIGDLLKPRLAFAGHSHYYCHNINRLGIDEYTVSSFSWRNNVNPSFMLATITPDDYAVSRCKMLPQQFVINSYLSAGIACLVLVACQLKKYWCRRRLTTSETVHLKQH
;
A
#
# COMPACT_ATOMS: atom_id res chain seq x y z
N MET A 1 -1.67 43.21 17.41
CA MET A 1 -2.81 42.30 17.63
C MET A 1 -3.43 41.80 16.32
N ARG A 2 -4.02 42.63 15.44
CA ARG A 2 -4.69 42.15 14.20
C ARG A 2 -3.85 41.23 13.31
N TRP A 3 -2.54 41.46 13.18
CA TRP A 3 -1.65 40.61 12.37
C TRP A 3 -1.33 39.26 13.03
N ILE A 4 -1.35 39.18 14.36
CA ILE A 4 -1.16 37.93 15.11
C ILE A 4 -2.35 37.01 14.83
N TYR A 5 -3.57 37.56 14.85
CA TYR A 5 -4.78 36.82 14.46
C TYR A 5 -4.72 36.36 13.00
N ALA A 6 -4.24 37.20 12.08
CA ALA A 6 -4.07 36.81 10.68
C ALA A 6 -3.08 35.64 10.52
N CYS A 7 -1.92 35.70 11.18
CA CYS A 7 -0.95 34.59 11.18
C CYS A 7 -1.55 33.31 11.78
N PHE A 8 -2.28 33.43 12.89
CA PHE A 8 -2.97 32.30 13.50
C PHE A 8 -3.97 31.65 12.55
N VAL A 9 -4.80 32.45 11.86
CA VAL A 9 -5.76 31.94 10.87
C VAL A 9 -5.06 31.25 9.70
N ILE A 10 -3.97 31.83 9.17
CA ILE A 10 -3.20 31.23 8.08
C ILE A 10 -2.66 29.85 8.48
N VAL A 11 -2.03 29.75 9.65
CA VAL A 11 -1.47 28.49 10.15
C VAL A 11 -2.59 27.49 10.42
N LEU A 12 -3.69 27.92 11.03
CA LEU A 12 -4.85 27.06 11.30
C LEU A 12 -5.47 26.52 10.01
N CYS A 13 -5.66 27.36 8.99
CA CYS A 13 -6.16 26.93 7.68
C CYS A 13 -5.21 25.93 7.01
N ALA A 14 -3.89 26.15 7.08
CA ALA A 14 -2.90 25.22 6.54
C ALA A 14 -2.96 23.86 7.25
N ILE A 15 -3.06 23.84 8.58
CA ILE A 15 -3.22 22.60 9.37
C ILE A 15 -4.52 21.89 9.00
N ILE A 16 -5.65 22.59 9.00
CA ILE A 16 -6.95 21.99 8.65
C ILE A 16 -6.91 21.40 7.24
N PHE A 17 -6.36 22.15 6.28
CA PHE A 17 -6.27 21.69 4.91
C PHE A 17 -5.37 20.46 4.77
N CYS A 18 -4.11 20.55 5.19
CA CYS A 18 -3.12 19.49 5.03
C CYS A 18 -3.45 18.23 5.84
N GLU A 19 -4.01 18.38 7.04
CA GLU A 19 -4.26 17.26 7.94
C GLU A 19 -5.66 16.67 7.83
N TYR A 20 -6.64 17.32 7.19
CA TYR A 20 -8.01 16.78 7.13
C TYR A 20 -8.69 16.86 5.77
N VAL A 21 -8.25 17.74 4.86
CA VAL A 21 -8.95 17.99 3.59
C VAL A 21 -8.16 17.49 2.38
N ALA A 22 -6.84 17.65 2.39
CA ALA A 22 -5.98 17.45 1.22
C ALA A 22 -6.07 16.02 0.66
N ASP A 23 -6.11 14.99 1.50
CA ASP A 23 -6.30 13.59 1.06
C ASP A 23 -7.61 13.40 0.30
N PHE A 24 -8.74 13.95 0.80
CA PHE A 24 -10.01 13.88 0.08
C PHE A 24 -9.96 14.61 -1.25
N VAL A 25 -9.27 15.77 -1.30
CA VAL A 25 -9.11 16.56 -2.53
C VAL A 25 -8.29 15.84 -3.59
N VAL A 26 -7.24 15.11 -3.19
CA VAL A 26 -6.43 14.33 -4.12
C VAL A 26 -7.16 13.06 -4.55
N LEU A 27 -7.73 12.31 -3.59
CA LEU A 27 -8.29 10.99 -3.81
C LEU A 27 -9.67 10.99 -4.47
N GLN A 28 -10.42 12.10 -4.44
CA GLN A 28 -11.70 12.22 -5.18
C GLN A 28 -11.54 12.04 -6.70
N ASN A 29 -10.33 12.27 -7.23
CA ASN A 29 -9.98 12.08 -8.63
C ASN A 29 -9.79 10.60 -9.00
N CYS A 30 -9.60 9.73 -8.02
CA CYS A 30 -9.51 8.29 -8.25
C CYS A 30 -10.91 7.71 -8.48
N LYS A 31 -11.05 6.90 -9.52
CA LYS A 31 -12.28 6.23 -9.91
C LYS A 31 -12.01 4.76 -10.16
N TRP A 32 -13.03 3.94 -9.96
CA TRP A 32 -12.98 2.53 -10.32
C TRP A 32 -12.79 2.40 -11.84
N PRO A 33 -11.81 1.61 -12.31
CA PRO A 33 -11.59 1.43 -13.74
C PRO A 33 -12.76 0.66 -14.38
N GLU A 34 -13.17 1.06 -15.57
CA GLU A 34 -14.30 0.43 -16.25
C GLU A 34 -13.88 -0.81 -17.03
N ILE A 35 -14.61 -1.91 -16.83
CA ILE A 35 -14.46 -3.13 -17.62
C ILE A 35 -15.13 -2.95 -18.99
N ARG A 36 -14.47 -3.41 -20.06
CA ARG A 36 -14.97 -3.28 -21.44
C ARG A 36 -16.21 -4.13 -21.69
N ARG A 37 -16.30 -5.31 -21.09
CA ARG A 37 -17.45 -6.24 -21.21
C ARG A 37 -18.47 -6.06 -20.08
N LYS A 38 -19.18 -4.93 -20.05
CA LYS A 38 -20.28 -4.70 -19.07
C LYS A 38 -21.48 -5.66 -19.20
N LYS A 39 -21.58 -6.41 -20.31
CA LYS A 39 -22.84 -7.02 -20.76
C LYS A 39 -23.30 -8.25 -19.95
N TYR A 40 -22.50 -8.76 -19.01
CA TYR A 40 -22.76 -10.05 -18.37
C TYR A 40 -22.59 -10.10 -16.83
N VAL A 41 -22.22 -9.00 -16.17
CA VAL A 41 -22.04 -9.00 -14.70
C VAL A 41 -22.62 -7.72 -14.10
N ASP A 42 -23.73 -7.89 -13.36
CA ASP A 42 -24.46 -6.79 -12.73
C ASP A 42 -23.71 -6.18 -11.51
N ASP A 43 -22.79 -6.94 -10.90
CA ASP A 43 -22.04 -6.50 -9.71
C ASP A 43 -20.56 -6.96 -9.75
N PRO A 44 -19.65 -6.20 -10.39
CA PRO A 44 -18.22 -6.50 -10.39
C PRO A 44 -17.60 -6.29 -9.00
N LEU A 45 -16.55 -7.05 -8.70
CA LEU A 45 -15.78 -6.90 -7.47
C LEU A 45 -14.87 -5.66 -7.57
N ARG A 46 -15.00 -4.76 -6.60
CA ARG A 46 -14.15 -3.58 -6.46
C ARG A 46 -13.08 -3.82 -5.40
N THR A 47 -11.85 -4.00 -5.85
CA THR A 47 -10.70 -4.37 -5.02
C THR A 47 -9.73 -3.22 -4.89
N MET A 48 -9.41 -2.84 -3.66
CA MET A 48 -8.29 -1.93 -3.37
C MET A 48 -7.06 -2.75 -2.96
N VAL A 49 -5.90 -2.46 -3.53
CA VAL A 49 -4.64 -3.17 -3.22
C VAL A 49 -3.59 -2.17 -2.78
N ILE A 50 -3.08 -2.35 -1.57
CA ILE A 50 -1.98 -1.57 -0.99
C ILE A 50 -0.79 -2.48 -0.69
N ALA A 51 0.41 -1.92 -0.55
CA ALA A 51 1.62 -2.67 -0.22
C ALA A 51 2.54 -1.86 0.69
N ASP A 52 3.43 -2.56 1.39
CA ASP A 52 4.56 -1.99 2.13
C ASP A 52 4.18 -0.79 3.02
N PRO A 53 3.20 -0.89 3.94
CA PRO A 53 2.91 0.20 4.86
C PRO A 53 4.06 0.44 5.86
N HIS A 54 4.87 -0.58 6.20
CA HIS A 54 6.01 -0.50 7.14
C HIS A 54 5.68 0.29 8.41
N LEU A 55 4.74 -0.20 9.23
CA LEU A 55 4.53 0.39 10.55
C LEU A 55 5.85 0.39 11.32
N LEU A 56 6.13 1.51 12.02
CA LEU A 56 7.42 1.70 12.67
C LEU A 56 7.51 0.95 13.99
N GLY A 57 8.67 0.35 14.19
CA GLY A 57 9.00 -0.46 15.35
C GLY A 57 9.73 0.28 16.46
N PRO A 58 9.89 -0.40 17.60
CA PRO A 58 10.56 0.17 18.76
C PRO A 58 12.09 0.27 18.61
N HIS A 59 12.72 -0.48 17.69
CA HIS A 59 14.19 -0.54 17.63
C HIS A 59 14.82 0.50 16.71
N ARG A 60 14.31 0.63 15.49
CA ARG A 60 14.83 1.51 14.43
C ARG A 60 13.91 2.68 14.12
N GLY A 61 12.69 2.68 14.67
CA GLY A 61 11.71 3.74 14.45
C GLY A 61 11.89 4.93 15.38
N HIS A 62 12.10 6.12 14.81
CA HIS A 62 12.05 7.36 15.58
C HIS A 62 10.60 7.79 15.87
N TRP A 63 10.28 8.21 17.09
CA TRP A 63 8.91 8.47 17.52
C TRP A 63 8.18 9.57 16.72
N MET A 64 8.89 10.63 16.31
CA MET A 64 8.30 11.69 15.47
C MET A 64 8.00 11.20 14.04
N ASP A 65 8.89 10.40 13.46
CA ASP A 65 8.68 9.83 12.13
C ASP A 65 7.48 8.86 12.19
N LYS A 66 7.47 7.99 13.21
CA LYS A 66 6.34 7.11 13.51
C LYS A 66 5.01 7.87 13.59
N LEU A 67 4.96 8.91 14.43
CA LEU A 67 3.75 9.71 14.61
C LEU A 67 3.24 10.27 13.28
N TYR A 68 4.13 10.89 12.49
CA TYR A 68 3.69 11.62 11.31
C TYR A 68 3.42 10.72 10.10
N ARG A 69 4.26 9.71 9.87
CA ARG A 69 4.08 8.75 8.75
C ARG A 69 2.85 7.90 8.94
N GLU A 70 2.65 7.34 10.14
CA GLU A 70 1.46 6.53 10.43
C GLU A 70 0.19 7.39 10.44
N TRP A 71 0.26 8.64 10.91
CA TRP A 71 -0.87 9.57 10.80
C TRP A 71 -1.28 9.81 9.35
N HIS A 72 -0.33 10.07 8.45
CA HIS A 72 -0.63 10.23 7.03
C HIS A 72 -1.25 8.96 6.44
N MET A 73 -0.64 7.79 6.66
CA MET A 73 -1.19 6.51 6.18
C MET A 73 -2.62 6.30 6.64
N LYS A 74 -2.90 6.51 7.93
CA LYS A 74 -4.24 6.42 8.49
C LYS A 74 -5.21 7.34 7.76
N ARG A 75 -4.86 8.60 7.57
CA ARG A 75 -5.75 9.58 6.92
C ARG A 75 -6.01 9.24 5.47
N SER A 76 -4.96 8.94 4.69
CA SER A 76 -5.10 8.57 3.29
C SER A 76 -5.96 7.31 3.13
N PHE A 77 -5.75 6.29 3.96
CA PHE A 77 -6.58 5.08 3.93
C PHE A 77 -8.03 5.37 4.27
N GLN A 78 -8.28 6.14 5.33
CA GLN A 78 -9.63 6.48 5.76
C GLN A 78 -10.35 7.40 4.76
N ALA A 79 -9.64 8.26 4.03
CA ALA A 79 -10.20 9.04 2.93
C ALA A 79 -10.50 8.15 1.70
N ALA A 80 -9.55 7.31 1.30
CA ALA A 80 -9.70 6.36 0.19
C ALA A 80 -10.91 5.43 0.40
N SER A 81 -10.97 4.75 1.56
CA SER A 81 -12.03 3.81 1.89
C SER A 81 -13.41 4.46 1.93
N ARG A 82 -13.53 5.71 2.41
CA ARG A 82 -14.81 6.44 2.43
C ARG A 82 -15.26 6.89 1.05
N LEU A 83 -14.34 7.36 0.22
CA LEU A 83 -14.66 7.86 -1.12
C LEU A 83 -14.93 6.73 -2.12
N LEU A 84 -14.18 5.62 -2.01
CA LEU A 84 -14.17 4.56 -3.02
C LEU A 84 -15.04 3.37 -2.64
N GLN A 85 -15.25 3.12 -1.33
CA GLN A 85 -16.08 2.03 -0.81
C GLN A 85 -15.76 0.67 -1.46
N PRO A 86 -14.54 0.13 -1.28
CA PRO A 86 -14.14 -1.14 -1.87
C PRO A 86 -14.94 -2.31 -1.27
N ASP A 87 -15.09 -3.38 -2.06
CA ASP A 87 -15.66 -4.66 -1.59
C ASP A 87 -14.64 -5.46 -0.77
N VAL A 88 -13.35 -5.31 -1.06
CA VAL A 88 -12.24 -5.98 -0.37
C VAL A 88 -10.96 -5.14 -0.48
N VAL A 89 -10.13 -5.20 0.56
CA VAL A 89 -8.80 -4.60 0.56
C VAL A 89 -7.74 -5.68 0.74
N PHE A 90 -6.75 -5.71 -0.15
CA PHE A 90 -5.56 -6.55 0.01
C PHE A 90 -4.34 -5.72 0.40
N VAL A 91 -3.51 -6.26 1.29
CA VAL A 91 -2.23 -5.67 1.74
C VAL A 91 -1.09 -6.64 1.43
N LEU A 92 -0.15 -6.23 0.58
CA LEU A 92 0.88 -7.10 0.02
C LEU A 92 2.19 -7.04 0.79
N GLY A 93 2.18 -7.55 2.02
CA GLY A 93 3.37 -7.71 2.84
C GLY A 93 3.99 -6.42 3.37
N ASP A 94 5.01 -6.63 4.18
CA ASP A 94 5.76 -5.62 4.93
C ASP A 94 4.83 -4.69 5.69
N LEU A 95 3.91 -5.32 6.41
CA LEU A 95 2.97 -4.66 7.31
C LEU A 95 3.73 -3.93 8.41
N PHE A 96 4.77 -4.58 8.93
CA PHE A 96 5.60 -4.11 10.02
C PHE A 96 7.05 -3.98 9.56
N ASP A 97 7.78 -2.96 10.04
CA ASP A 97 9.20 -2.78 9.66
C ASP A 97 10.16 -3.73 10.41
N GLU A 98 9.70 -4.30 11.52
CA GLU A 98 10.51 -5.11 12.45
C GLU A 98 9.73 -6.34 12.94
N GLY A 99 8.75 -6.81 12.15
CA GLY A 99 7.91 -7.95 12.49
C GLY A 99 8.71 -9.23 12.71
N ASP A 100 9.89 -9.37 12.11
CA ASP A 100 10.83 -10.48 12.28
C ASP A 100 11.89 -10.27 13.38
N MET A 101 11.80 -9.17 14.14
CA MET A 101 12.79 -8.80 15.17
C MET A 101 12.19 -8.67 16.57
N VAL A 102 10.91 -8.28 16.66
CA VAL A 102 10.28 -7.98 17.94
C VAL A 102 9.75 -9.23 18.66
N ASN A 103 9.62 -9.14 19.99
CA ASN A 103 8.91 -10.14 20.79
C ASN A 103 7.39 -10.04 20.64
N ASP A 104 6.65 -11.00 21.19
CA ASP A 104 5.19 -11.09 21.01
C ASP A 104 4.44 -9.88 21.55
N LYS A 105 4.83 -9.33 22.71
CA LYS A 105 4.17 -8.12 23.26
C LYS A 105 4.25 -6.93 22.28
N HIS A 106 5.41 -6.75 21.66
CA HIS A 106 5.58 -5.70 20.66
C HIS A 106 4.89 -6.04 19.33
N PHE A 107 4.83 -7.32 18.95
CA PHE A 107 4.07 -7.79 17.80
C PHE A 107 2.55 -7.58 17.97
N ASP A 108 1.98 -7.87 19.14
CA ASP A 108 0.59 -7.59 19.46
C ASP A 108 0.28 -6.10 19.32
N SER A 109 1.19 -5.25 19.82
CA SER A 109 1.10 -3.80 19.69
C SER A 109 1.21 -3.32 18.23
N TYR A 110 1.92 -4.06 17.38
CA TYR A 110 1.98 -3.81 15.94
C TYR A 110 0.64 -4.12 15.28
N VAL A 111 0.11 -5.32 15.52
CA VAL A 111 -1.17 -5.79 14.97
C VAL A 111 -2.32 -4.88 15.37
N ILE A 112 -2.44 -4.54 16.67
CA ILE A 112 -3.51 -3.67 17.15
C ILE A 112 -3.48 -2.31 16.44
N ARG A 113 -2.30 -1.72 16.30
CA ARG A 113 -2.14 -0.43 15.58
C ARG A 113 -2.48 -0.57 14.11
N TYR A 114 -2.03 -1.64 13.47
CA TYR A 114 -2.34 -1.92 12.07
C TYR A 114 -3.85 -2.01 11.84
N LEU A 115 -4.55 -2.83 12.63
CA LEU A 115 -6.00 -3.00 12.51
C LEU A 115 -6.76 -1.70 12.84
N GLN A 116 -6.28 -0.89 13.78
CA GLN A 116 -6.87 0.42 14.07
C GLN A 116 -6.64 1.45 12.95
N MET A 117 -5.49 1.41 12.29
CA MET A 117 -5.12 2.33 11.22
C MET A 117 -5.89 2.00 9.94
N PHE A 118 -5.91 0.72 9.58
CA PHE A 118 -6.56 0.19 8.39
C PHE A 118 -7.99 -0.33 8.68
N ASN A 119 -8.68 0.31 9.62
CA ASN A 119 -10.03 -0.07 9.99
C ASN A 119 -11.03 0.23 8.86
N LEU A 120 -11.88 -0.75 8.55
CA LEU A 120 -12.90 -0.68 7.51
C LEU A 120 -14.32 -0.78 8.12
N PRO A 121 -15.36 -0.29 7.42
CA PRO A 121 -16.74 -0.61 7.77
C PRO A 121 -16.98 -2.13 7.87
N ALA A 122 -17.94 -2.52 8.70
CA ALA A 122 -18.32 -3.92 8.86
C ALA A 122 -18.71 -4.55 7.51
N GLY A 123 -18.23 -5.77 7.26
CA GLY A 123 -18.49 -6.52 6.04
C GLY A 123 -17.45 -6.36 4.93
N ILE A 124 -16.51 -5.41 5.04
CA ILE A 124 -15.41 -5.27 4.08
C ILE A 124 -14.15 -5.97 4.63
N PRO A 125 -13.72 -7.09 4.03
CA PRO A 125 -12.51 -7.79 4.45
C PRO A 125 -11.23 -7.00 4.17
N LEU A 126 -10.32 -7.03 5.14
CA LEU A 126 -8.92 -6.62 5.01
C LEU A 126 -8.05 -7.88 5.02
N ILE A 127 -7.43 -8.20 3.89
CA ILE A 127 -6.71 -9.45 3.68
C ILE A 127 -5.24 -9.14 3.49
N SER A 128 -4.37 -9.70 4.32
CA SER A 128 -2.94 -9.37 4.33
C SER A 128 -2.11 -10.60 3.96
N VAL A 129 -1.15 -10.42 3.05
CA VAL A 129 -0.09 -11.39 2.77
C VAL A 129 1.15 -10.99 3.56
N VAL A 130 1.99 -11.95 3.94
CA VAL A 130 3.26 -11.69 4.63
C VAL A 130 4.32 -11.11 3.69
N GLY A 131 5.15 -10.21 4.23
CA GLY A 131 6.40 -9.75 3.62
C GLY A 131 7.66 -10.18 4.38
N ASN A 132 8.83 -9.84 3.87
CA ASN A 132 10.10 -10.23 4.48
C ASN A 132 10.39 -9.51 5.80
N HIS A 133 9.80 -8.34 6.05
CA HIS A 133 9.89 -7.67 7.36
C HIS A 133 8.87 -8.22 8.37
N ASP A 134 7.85 -8.95 7.92
CA ASP A 134 6.85 -9.55 8.81
C ASP A 134 7.34 -10.88 9.40
N VAL A 135 7.90 -11.74 8.54
CA VAL A 135 8.29 -13.12 8.90
C VAL A 135 9.75 -13.46 8.61
N GLY A 136 10.53 -12.50 8.11
CA GLY A 136 11.92 -12.69 7.71
C GLY A 136 12.04 -13.02 6.22
N PHE A 137 13.20 -12.70 5.63
CA PHE A 137 13.63 -13.32 4.37
C PHE A 137 13.71 -14.84 4.53
N HIS A 138 13.71 -15.57 3.42
CA HIS A 138 13.79 -17.03 3.39
C HIS A 138 14.73 -17.64 4.47
N HIS A 139 16.00 -17.21 4.52
CA HIS A 139 16.99 -17.71 5.48
C HIS A 139 16.74 -17.35 6.97
N ARG A 140 15.82 -16.42 7.24
CA ARG A 140 15.39 -16.00 8.60
C ARG A 140 13.95 -16.40 8.92
N MET A 141 13.24 -17.05 7.99
CA MET A 141 11.92 -17.58 8.27
C MET A 141 11.96 -18.56 9.42
N HIS A 142 11.00 -18.46 10.33
CA HIS A 142 10.92 -19.30 11.51
C HIS A 142 9.46 -19.52 11.90
N PRO A 143 9.06 -20.74 12.37
CA PRO A 143 7.67 -21.05 12.70
C PRO A 143 7.05 -20.06 13.70
N PHE A 144 7.86 -19.57 14.64
CA PHE A 144 7.46 -18.51 15.57
C PHE A 144 6.87 -17.27 14.88
N PHE A 145 7.54 -16.76 13.83
CA PHE A 145 7.09 -15.55 13.13
C PHE A 145 5.85 -15.81 12.26
N THR A 146 5.81 -16.93 11.56
CA THR A 146 4.68 -17.29 10.70
C THR A 146 3.43 -17.61 11.53
N SER A 147 3.56 -18.39 12.61
CA SER A 147 2.43 -18.78 13.46
C SER A 147 1.81 -17.60 14.19
N ARG A 148 2.61 -16.65 14.71
CA ARG A 148 2.04 -15.46 15.36
C ARG A 148 1.38 -14.51 14.37
N PHE A 149 1.91 -14.40 13.15
CA PHE A 149 1.25 -13.65 12.08
C PHE A 149 -0.11 -14.27 11.75
N GLU A 150 -0.14 -15.58 11.54
CA GLU A 150 -1.35 -16.34 11.23
C GLU A 150 -2.41 -16.22 12.34
N HIS A 151 -1.99 -16.26 13.60
CA HIS A 151 -2.88 -16.13 14.74
C HIS A 151 -3.75 -14.85 14.69
N TYR A 152 -3.19 -13.76 14.19
CA TYR A 152 -3.89 -12.47 14.10
C TYR A 152 -4.48 -12.15 12.73
N LEU A 153 -3.83 -12.60 11.64
CA LEU A 153 -4.12 -12.17 10.27
C LEU A 153 -4.49 -13.31 9.32
N ASN A 154 -4.61 -14.54 9.84
CA ASN A 154 -5.06 -15.79 9.19
C ASN A 154 -4.19 -16.35 8.06
N TYR A 155 -3.45 -15.54 7.31
CA TYR A 155 -2.78 -15.97 6.08
C TYR A 155 -1.27 -15.78 6.13
N SER A 156 -0.56 -16.77 6.66
CA SER A 156 0.92 -16.78 6.76
C SER A 156 1.61 -17.58 5.65
N MET A 157 0.86 -18.47 4.97
CA MET A 157 1.36 -19.40 3.95
C MET A 157 0.61 -19.22 2.64
N VAL A 158 0.50 -20.27 1.80
CA VAL A 158 -0.24 -20.24 0.54
C VAL A 158 -1.72 -20.54 0.80
N HIS A 159 -2.64 -19.71 0.28
CA HIS A 159 -4.07 -19.86 0.51
C HIS A 159 -4.93 -19.44 -0.70
N LEU A 160 -6.00 -20.19 -1.00
CA LEU A 160 -7.02 -19.84 -1.99
C LEU A 160 -8.19 -19.06 -1.35
N TYR A 161 -8.25 -17.75 -1.58
CA TYR A 161 -9.35 -16.89 -1.14
C TYR A 161 -10.37 -16.68 -2.27
N THR A 162 -11.67 -16.78 -1.98
CA THR A 162 -12.73 -16.63 -2.99
C THR A 162 -13.79 -15.64 -2.53
N ILE A 163 -14.10 -14.65 -3.36
CA ILE A 163 -15.16 -13.65 -3.13
C ILE A 163 -15.81 -13.29 -4.47
N LYS A 164 -17.15 -13.16 -4.50
CA LYS A 164 -17.92 -12.90 -5.74
C LYS A 164 -17.50 -13.82 -6.93
N GLN A 165 -17.25 -15.10 -6.65
CA GLN A 165 -16.80 -16.12 -7.62
C GLN A 165 -15.40 -15.88 -8.23
N ILE A 166 -14.63 -14.94 -7.69
CA ILE A 166 -13.27 -14.64 -8.13
C ILE A 166 -12.28 -15.32 -7.18
N HIS A 167 -11.33 -16.05 -7.74
CA HIS A 167 -10.30 -16.77 -7.01
C HIS A 167 -8.99 -15.97 -6.92
N PHE A 168 -8.54 -15.76 -5.69
CA PHE A 168 -7.25 -15.15 -5.37
C PHE A 168 -6.36 -16.20 -4.72
N VAL A 169 -5.15 -16.39 -5.24
CA VAL A 169 -4.14 -17.24 -4.61
C VAL A 169 -3.13 -16.33 -3.92
N MET A 170 -3.20 -16.32 -2.59
CA MET A 170 -2.28 -15.60 -1.74
C MET A 170 -1.05 -16.47 -1.53
N ILE A 171 0.13 -15.93 -1.80
CA ILE A 171 1.39 -16.67 -1.75
C ILE A 171 2.35 -15.98 -0.80
N ASN A 172 2.79 -16.70 0.23
CA ASN A 172 3.98 -16.30 0.99
C ASN A 172 5.23 -16.48 0.11
N SER A 173 5.68 -15.39 -0.50
CA SER A 173 6.82 -15.40 -1.42
C SER A 173 8.15 -15.77 -0.76
N MET A 174 8.27 -15.64 0.56
CA MET A 174 9.50 -15.97 1.30
C MET A 174 9.69 -17.49 1.40
N ALA A 175 8.61 -18.26 1.21
CA ALA A 175 8.63 -19.71 1.10
C ALA A 175 8.85 -20.21 -0.35
N MET A 176 9.06 -19.32 -1.33
CA MET A 176 9.20 -19.69 -2.76
C MET A 176 10.66 -19.70 -3.23
N GLU A 177 11.59 -20.18 -2.40
CA GLU A 177 13.03 -20.21 -2.72
C GLU A 177 13.41 -21.34 -3.72
N ALA A 178 12.61 -22.41 -3.73
CA ALA A 178 12.84 -23.65 -4.50
C ALA A 178 14.12 -24.41 -4.10
N ASP A 179 14.45 -24.46 -2.80
CA ASP A 179 15.61 -25.18 -2.26
C ASP A 179 15.23 -26.43 -1.43
N GLY A 180 13.93 -26.75 -1.35
CA GLY A 180 13.43 -27.91 -0.61
C GLY A 180 13.35 -27.73 0.90
N CYS A 181 13.43 -26.48 1.41
CA CYS A 181 13.20 -26.18 2.82
C CYS A 181 11.81 -26.64 3.32
N MET A 182 11.61 -26.74 4.64
CA MET A 182 10.31 -27.11 5.23
C MET A 182 9.17 -26.22 4.70
N PHE A 183 9.29 -24.89 4.85
CA PHE A 183 8.28 -23.94 4.36
C PHE A 183 8.07 -24.03 2.84
N CYS A 184 9.13 -24.34 2.10
CA CYS A 184 9.12 -24.41 0.64
C CYS A 184 8.33 -25.63 0.16
N ASN A 185 8.59 -26.79 0.78
CA ASN A 185 7.83 -28.01 0.51
C ASN A 185 6.36 -27.85 0.88
N GLU A 186 6.06 -27.20 2.02
CA GLU A 186 4.69 -26.91 2.43
C GLU A 186 3.98 -25.96 1.44
N ALA A 187 4.66 -24.90 1.01
CA ALA A 187 4.13 -23.96 0.02
C ALA A 187 3.86 -24.66 -1.32
N GLU A 188 4.79 -25.50 -1.80
CA GLU A 188 4.62 -26.26 -3.03
C GLU A 188 3.46 -27.27 -2.93
N GLN A 189 3.33 -27.98 -1.81
CA GLN A 189 2.20 -28.88 -1.56
C GLN A 189 0.86 -28.14 -1.52
N ALA A 190 0.83 -26.96 -0.89
CA ALA A 190 -0.35 -26.11 -0.87
C ALA A 190 -0.72 -25.63 -2.28
N LEU A 191 0.26 -25.20 -3.09
CA LEU A 191 0.05 -24.83 -4.49
C LEU A 191 -0.51 -25.99 -5.32
N LYS A 192 0.03 -27.21 -5.16
CA LYS A 192 -0.49 -28.42 -5.82
C LYS A 192 -1.93 -28.73 -5.40
N THR A 193 -2.24 -28.58 -4.11
CA THR A 193 -3.60 -28.78 -3.58
C THR A 193 -4.59 -27.77 -4.14
N ILE A 194 -4.19 -26.50 -4.23
CA ILE A 194 -4.99 -25.43 -4.84
C ILE A 194 -5.17 -25.67 -6.34
N SER A 195 -4.11 -26.08 -7.05
CA SER A 195 -4.17 -26.44 -8.47
C SER A 195 -5.20 -27.54 -8.73
N ASN A 196 -5.18 -28.61 -7.93
CA ASN A 196 -6.17 -29.69 -8.01
C ASN A 196 -7.60 -29.20 -7.71
N THR A 197 -7.73 -28.29 -6.73
CA THR A 197 -9.03 -27.68 -6.39
C THR A 197 -9.58 -26.87 -7.57
N LEU A 198 -8.75 -26.01 -8.18
CA LEU A 198 -9.11 -25.21 -9.36
C LEU A 198 -9.42 -26.09 -10.56
N PHE A 199 -8.63 -27.15 -10.79
CA PHE A 199 -8.88 -28.14 -11.84
C PHE A 199 -10.26 -28.77 -11.68
N CYS A 200 -10.64 -29.17 -10.45
CA CYS A 200 -11.95 -29.74 -10.18
C CYS A 200 -13.10 -28.74 -10.32
N MET A 201 -12.87 -27.45 -10.04
CA MET A 201 -13.86 -26.41 -10.32
C MET A 201 -14.06 -26.22 -11.83
N GLN A 202 -12.99 -26.32 -12.61
CA GLN A 202 -13.03 -26.17 -14.08
C GLN A 202 -13.63 -27.41 -14.78
N HIS A 203 -13.42 -28.61 -14.23
CA HIS A 203 -13.85 -29.88 -14.80
C HIS A 203 -14.78 -30.66 -13.85
N PRO A 204 -15.98 -30.13 -13.53
CA PRO A 204 -16.88 -30.71 -12.53
C PRO A 204 -17.48 -32.08 -12.91
N HIS A 205 -17.25 -32.53 -14.15
CA HIS A 205 -17.70 -33.82 -14.67
C HIS A 205 -16.69 -34.97 -14.42
N VAL A 206 -15.46 -34.66 -14.02
CA VAL A 206 -14.45 -35.68 -13.69
C VAL A 206 -14.85 -36.39 -12.39
N ALA A 207 -14.83 -37.72 -12.38
CA ALA A 207 -15.32 -38.54 -11.26
C ALA A 207 -14.61 -38.22 -9.93
N GLU A 208 -13.30 -37.99 -9.96
CA GLU A 208 -12.49 -37.61 -8.79
C GLU A 208 -12.89 -36.26 -8.19
N CYS A 209 -13.50 -35.38 -8.99
CA CYS A 209 -13.91 -34.03 -8.61
C CYS A 209 -15.36 -33.94 -8.12
N ALA A 210 -16.09 -35.07 -8.06
CA ALA A 210 -17.49 -35.09 -7.66
C ALA A 210 -17.75 -34.53 -6.26
N ARG A 211 -16.74 -34.55 -5.36
CA ARG A 211 -16.84 -34.10 -3.97
C ARG A 211 -16.46 -32.62 -3.74
N THR A 212 -15.86 -31.94 -4.73
CA THR A 212 -15.21 -30.62 -4.55
C THR A 212 -16.09 -29.42 -4.94
N ARG A 213 -17.40 -29.64 -5.12
CA ARG A 213 -18.34 -28.60 -5.57
C ARG A 213 -18.61 -27.55 -4.49
N ARG A 214 -17.93 -26.40 -4.55
CA ARG A 214 -18.27 -25.26 -3.68
C ARG A 214 -18.51 -23.96 -4.45
N HIS A 215 -17.77 -23.69 -5.53
CA HIS A 215 -17.90 -22.45 -6.31
C HIS A 215 -17.66 -22.66 -7.82
N PRO A 216 -18.26 -21.84 -8.70
CA PRO A 216 -17.90 -21.79 -10.12
C PRO A 216 -16.43 -21.38 -10.31
N TYR A 217 -15.79 -21.93 -11.34
CA TYR A 217 -14.40 -21.62 -11.67
C TYR A 217 -14.25 -20.20 -12.22
N SER A 218 -13.24 -19.49 -11.72
CA SER A 218 -12.61 -18.34 -12.39
C SER A 218 -11.10 -18.55 -12.49
N GLN A 219 -10.48 -18.02 -13.55
CA GLN A 219 -9.03 -18.08 -13.66
C GLN A 219 -8.38 -17.23 -12.56
N PRO A 220 -7.41 -17.76 -11.80
CA PRO A 220 -7.00 -17.17 -10.53
C PRO A 220 -6.15 -15.90 -10.72
N ILE A 221 -6.14 -15.09 -9.67
CA ILE A 221 -5.33 -13.88 -9.53
C ILE A 221 -4.30 -14.12 -8.42
N ILE A 222 -3.04 -13.80 -8.68
CA ILE A 222 -1.96 -13.96 -7.68
C ILE A 222 -1.85 -12.71 -6.82
N MET A 223 -1.78 -12.91 -5.51
CA MET A 223 -1.48 -11.86 -4.53
C MET A 223 -0.25 -12.30 -3.73
N GLN A 224 0.86 -11.57 -3.84
CA GLN A 224 2.08 -11.91 -3.13
C GLN A 224 2.90 -10.66 -2.80
N HIS A 225 4.01 -10.82 -2.06
CA HIS A 225 4.87 -9.70 -1.71
C HIS A 225 6.02 -9.51 -2.71
N PHE A 226 6.85 -10.53 -2.97
CA PHE A 226 7.89 -10.42 -4.00
C PHE A 226 7.28 -10.47 -5.41
N PRO A 227 7.69 -9.59 -6.34
CA PRO A 227 7.30 -9.72 -7.74
C PRO A 227 7.78 -11.03 -8.35
N THR A 228 7.09 -11.49 -9.40
CA THR A 228 7.59 -12.60 -10.22
C THR A 228 8.90 -12.23 -10.91
N TYR A 229 9.60 -13.24 -11.43
CA TYR A 229 10.92 -13.04 -11.99
C TYR A 229 10.95 -11.96 -13.10
N ARG A 230 11.79 -10.96 -12.88
CA ARG A 230 12.25 -10.02 -13.91
C ARG A 230 13.66 -9.55 -13.60
N ILE A 231 14.42 -9.21 -14.64
CA ILE A 231 15.84 -8.80 -14.50
C ILE A 231 15.96 -7.43 -13.83
N SER A 232 14.98 -6.55 -14.04
CA SER A 232 15.01 -5.16 -13.59
C SER A 232 13.67 -4.50 -13.93
N ASP A 233 13.33 -3.40 -13.26
CA ASP A 233 12.15 -2.59 -13.62
C ASP A 233 12.27 -1.86 -14.97
N LYS A 234 13.40 -1.97 -15.68
CA LYS A 234 13.52 -1.49 -17.07
C LYS A 234 12.54 -2.17 -18.02
N VAL A 235 12.02 -3.33 -17.66
CA VAL A 235 11.02 -4.07 -18.45
C VAL A 235 9.60 -3.55 -18.23
N CYS A 236 9.38 -2.69 -17.23
CA CYS A 236 8.07 -2.15 -16.92
C CYS A 236 7.63 -1.17 -18.01
N ARG A 237 6.37 -1.33 -18.45
CA ARG A 237 5.69 -0.40 -19.37
C ARG A 237 5.46 0.95 -18.69
N GLU A 238 5.12 0.91 -17.41
CA GLU A 238 5.00 2.08 -16.56
C GLU A 238 5.74 1.81 -15.25
N HIS A 239 6.49 2.78 -14.76
CA HIS A 239 7.15 2.72 -13.46
C HIS A 239 7.34 4.11 -12.87
N ASP A 240 7.67 4.20 -11.58
CA ASP A 240 8.00 5.48 -10.93
C ASP A 240 9.27 5.45 -10.05
N ALA A 241 10.03 4.36 -10.10
CA ALA A 241 11.33 4.28 -9.46
C ALA A 241 12.28 5.35 -10.06
N PRO A 242 12.92 6.20 -9.23
CA PRO A 242 13.82 7.24 -9.71
C PRO A 242 15.13 6.66 -10.24
N HIS A 243 15.57 5.53 -9.67
CA HIS A 243 16.73 4.78 -10.12
C HIS A 243 16.33 3.32 -10.31
N ILE A 244 16.74 2.72 -11.43
CA ILE A 244 16.39 1.36 -11.78
C ILE A 244 17.64 0.49 -11.77
N GLU A 245 17.68 -0.41 -10.80
CA GLU A 245 18.78 -1.35 -10.60
C GLU A 245 18.48 -2.71 -11.21
N ALA A 246 19.50 -3.55 -11.30
CA ALA A 246 19.34 -4.96 -11.66
C ALA A 246 18.88 -5.75 -10.43
N PHE A 247 17.90 -6.63 -10.62
CA PHE A 247 17.38 -7.45 -9.56
C PHE A 247 18.15 -8.74 -9.37
N ARG A 248 18.15 -9.17 -8.11
CA ARG A 248 18.66 -10.45 -7.65
C ARG A 248 17.47 -11.35 -7.35
N GLU A 249 17.46 -12.54 -7.97
CA GLU A 249 16.51 -13.60 -7.65
C GLU A 249 16.57 -13.94 -6.16
N ARG A 250 15.42 -14.36 -5.59
CA ARG A 250 15.28 -14.79 -4.19
C ARG A 250 15.51 -13.68 -3.16
N TYR A 251 15.61 -12.44 -3.62
CA TYR A 251 15.79 -11.28 -2.76
C TYR A 251 14.88 -10.14 -3.18
N HIS A 252 15.02 -9.66 -4.41
CA HIS A 252 14.21 -8.57 -4.95
C HIS A 252 12.95 -9.09 -5.67
N VAL A 253 13.04 -10.30 -6.22
CA VAL A 253 12.00 -10.97 -7.01
C VAL A 253 12.09 -12.47 -6.77
N LEU A 254 11.01 -13.20 -7.10
CA LEU A 254 11.05 -14.66 -7.15
C LEU A 254 12.10 -15.17 -8.16
N SER A 255 12.56 -16.40 -7.95
CA SER A 255 13.39 -17.08 -8.94
C SER A 255 12.61 -17.37 -10.23
N LYS A 256 13.32 -17.58 -11.34
CA LYS A 256 12.71 -18.05 -12.59
C LYS A 256 11.92 -19.34 -12.36
N GLU A 257 12.53 -20.29 -11.65
CA GLU A 257 11.95 -21.59 -11.34
C GLU A 257 10.66 -21.46 -10.54
N ALA A 258 10.65 -20.69 -9.45
CA ALA A 258 9.45 -20.47 -8.65
C ALA A 258 8.35 -19.78 -9.45
N THR A 259 8.72 -18.81 -10.31
CA THR A 259 7.77 -18.15 -11.21
C THR A 259 7.15 -19.14 -12.18
N ASP A 260 7.96 -20.00 -12.81
CA ASP A 260 7.50 -21.00 -13.78
C ASP A 260 6.60 -22.05 -13.09
N THR A 261 6.97 -22.54 -11.91
CA THR A 261 6.14 -23.45 -11.11
C THR A 261 4.77 -22.86 -10.78
N ILE A 262 4.70 -21.59 -10.38
CA ILE A 262 3.43 -20.89 -10.14
C ILE A 262 2.60 -20.83 -11.43
N GLY A 263 3.24 -20.51 -12.55
CA GLY A 263 2.60 -20.45 -13.88
C GLY A 263 1.99 -21.79 -14.29
N ASP A 264 2.76 -22.86 -14.17
CA ASP A 264 2.36 -24.21 -14.58
C ASP A 264 1.20 -24.74 -13.73
N LEU A 265 1.26 -24.52 -12.41
CA LEU A 265 0.25 -25.02 -11.47
C LEU A 265 -1.05 -24.21 -11.52
N LEU A 266 -0.97 -22.89 -11.58
CA LEU A 266 -2.13 -22.02 -11.37
C LEU A 266 -2.69 -21.42 -12.65
N LYS A 267 -1.87 -21.25 -13.70
CA LYS A 267 -2.23 -20.56 -14.95
C LYS A 267 -2.99 -19.25 -14.67
N PRO A 268 -2.40 -18.32 -13.90
CA PRO A 268 -3.05 -17.09 -13.47
C PRO A 268 -3.41 -16.19 -14.65
N ARG A 269 -4.31 -15.22 -14.44
CA ARG A 269 -4.64 -14.18 -15.44
C ARG A 269 -4.16 -12.76 -15.07
N LEU A 270 -3.79 -12.56 -13.82
CA LEU A 270 -3.38 -11.26 -13.25
C LEU A 270 -2.54 -11.52 -11.99
N ALA A 271 -1.54 -10.68 -11.74
CA ALA A 271 -0.71 -10.75 -10.54
C ALA A 271 -0.53 -9.37 -9.91
N PHE A 272 -0.50 -9.33 -8.58
CA PHE A 272 -0.11 -8.16 -7.80
C PHE A 272 1.02 -8.52 -6.83
N ALA A 273 1.99 -7.61 -6.72
CA ALA A 273 3.16 -7.72 -5.85
C ALA A 273 3.45 -6.41 -5.10
N GLY A 274 4.34 -6.42 -4.11
CA GLY A 274 4.85 -5.26 -3.37
C GLY A 274 6.38 -5.21 -3.40
N HIS A 275 7.00 -5.03 -2.22
CA HIS A 275 8.45 -5.17 -1.94
C HIS A 275 9.37 -4.08 -2.52
N SER A 276 9.21 -3.71 -3.80
CA SER A 276 10.10 -2.74 -4.44
C SER A 276 9.89 -1.29 -3.96
N HIS A 277 8.80 -1.04 -3.23
CA HIS A 277 8.30 0.28 -2.79
C HIS A 277 7.88 1.24 -3.91
N TYR A 278 8.15 0.90 -5.17
CA TYR A 278 7.83 1.68 -6.35
C TYR A 278 6.82 0.94 -7.22
N TYR A 279 6.07 1.70 -8.01
CA TYR A 279 5.14 1.17 -8.97
C TYR A 279 5.90 0.60 -10.18
N CYS A 280 5.49 -0.59 -10.61
CA CYS A 280 5.82 -1.15 -11.91
C CYS A 280 4.60 -1.87 -12.48
N HIS A 281 4.29 -1.62 -13.74
CA HIS A 281 3.38 -2.43 -14.54
C HIS A 281 4.15 -3.07 -15.70
N ASN A 282 4.13 -4.39 -15.78
CA ASN A 282 4.75 -5.15 -16.86
C ASN A 282 3.83 -6.29 -17.32
N ILE A 283 4.17 -6.87 -18.47
CA ILE A 283 3.78 -8.25 -18.77
C ILE A 283 4.89 -9.12 -18.22
N ASN A 284 4.55 -9.97 -17.26
CA ASN A 284 5.54 -10.80 -16.60
C ASN A 284 5.94 -12.02 -17.46
N ARG A 285 6.83 -12.84 -16.90
CA ARG A 285 7.32 -14.06 -17.54
C ARG A 285 6.22 -15.05 -17.94
N LEU A 286 5.06 -14.99 -17.27
CA LEU A 286 3.89 -15.84 -17.52
C LEU A 286 3.00 -15.31 -18.65
N GLY A 287 3.32 -14.15 -19.24
CA GLY A 287 2.52 -13.54 -20.31
C GLY A 287 1.27 -12.81 -19.82
N ILE A 288 1.18 -12.50 -18.52
CA ILE A 288 0.04 -11.78 -17.92
C ILE A 288 0.46 -10.41 -17.38
N ASP A 289 -0.51 -9.53 -17.18
CA ASP A 289 -0.29 -8.28 -16.46
C ASP A 289 0.12 -8.55 -15.01
N GLU A 290 1.20 -7.90 -14.59
CA GLU A 290 1.66 -7.86 -13.21
C GLU A 290 1.81 -6.40 -12.78
N TYR A 291 1.27 -6.10 -11.59
CA TYR A 291 1.37 -4.79 -10.96
C TYR A 291 2.15 -4.92 -9.66
N THR A 292 3.37 -4.39 -9.63
CA THR A 292 4.07 -4.12 -8.38
C THR A 292 3.54 -2.81 -7.81
N VAL A 293 2.91 -2.90 -6.65
CA VAL A 293 2.25 -1.80 -5.96
C VAL A 293 3.29 -1.00 -5.19
N SER A 294 3.29 0.32 -5.40
CA SER A 294 4.13 1.23 -4.63
C SER A 294 3.81 1.14 -3.14
N SER A 295 4.79 1.46 -2.30
CA SER A 295 4.58 1.57 -0.86
C SER A 295 3.46 2.57 -0.55
N PHE A 296 2.60 2.19 0.41
CA PHE A 296 1.56 3.03 0.97
C PHE A 296 2.08 4.00 2.04
N SER A 297 3.40 4.23 2.10
CA SER A 297 4.05 5.02 3.14
C SER A 297 5.00 6.07 2.56
N TRP A 298 4.91 7.30 3.07
CA TRP A 298 5.87 8.35 2.74
C TRP A 298 7.30 8.09 3.21
N ARG A 299 7.50 7.08 4.07
CA ARG A 299 8.84 6.68 4.50
C ARG A 299 9.64 6.09 3.35
N ASN A 300 8.99 5.29 2.52
CA ASN A 300 9.65 4.53 1.45
C ASN A 300 9.45 5.21 0.09
N ASN A 301 8.34 5.91 -0.11
CA ASN A 301 8.08 6.67 -1.35
C ASN A 301 7.38 8.00 -1.06
N VAL A 302 8.00 9.13 -1.44
CA VAL A 302 7.44 10.48 -1.25
C VAL A 302 6.19 10.76 -2.10
N ASN A 303 5.92 9.92 -3.11
CA ASN A 303 4.75 9.94 -3.99
C ASN A 303 4.02 8.57 -3.93
N PRO A 304 3.45 8.18 -2.78
CA PRO A 304 2.89 6.85 -2.61
C PRO A 304 1.62 6.70 -3.44
N SER A 305 1.25 5.46 -3.71
CA SER A 305 0.07 5.15 -4.51
C SER A 305 -0.41 3.74 -4.21
N PHE A 306 -1.67 3.48 -4.55
CA PHE A 306 -2.28 2.16 -4.44
C PHE A 306 -3.02 1.80 -5.72
N MET A 307 -3.43 0.54 -5.83
CA MET A 307 -4.13 0.06 -7.01
C MET A 307 -5.62 -0.08 -6.74
N LEU A 308 -6.41 0.23 -7.76
CA LEU A 308 -7.84 -0.04 -7.84
C LEU A 308 -8.06 -1.03 -8.96
N ALA A 309 -8.75 -2.13 -8.65
CA ALA A 309 -9.14 -3.13 -9.63
C ALA A 309 -10.64 -3.33 -9.61
N THR A 310 -11.24 -3.37 -10.79
CA THR A 310 -12.62 -3.81 -11.00
C THR A 310 -12.54 -5.15 -11.71
N ILE A 311 -13.07 -6.19 -11.06
CA ILE A 311 -12.81 -7.58 -11.43
C ILE A 311 -14.13 -8.33 -11.60
N THR A 312 -14.21 -9.14 -12.65
CA THR A 312 -15.26 -10.13 -12.90
C THR A 312 -14.62 -11.51 -13.06
N PRO A 313 -15.38 -12.62 -13.06
CA PRO A 313 -14.79 -13.95 -13.24
C PRO A 313 -13.94 -14.12 -14.50
N ASP A 314 -14.24 -13.40 -15.58
CA ASP A 314 -13.61 -13.53 -16.89
C ASP A 314 -12.83 -12.28 -17.36
N ASP A 315 -13.11 -11.08 -16.84
CA ASP A 315 -12.46 -9.83 -17.25
C ASP A 315 -11.98 -9.01 -16.03
N TYR A 316 -11.08 -8.05 -16.25
CA TYR A 316 -10.60 -7.12 -15.23
C TYR A 316 -10.17 -5.79 -15.83
N ALA A 317 -10.19 -4.75 -15.01
CA ALA A 317 -9.57 -3.47 -15.29
C ALA A 317 -8.83 -2.99 -14.04
N VAL A 318 -7.63 -2.43 -14.23
CA VAL A 318 -6.77 -1.97 -13.14
C VAL A 318 -6.36 -0.53 -13.41
N SER A 319 -6.33 0.29 -12.36
CA SER A 319 -5.85 1.66 -12.41
C SER A 319 -5.04 1.98 -11.16
N ARG A 320 -4.09 2.90 -11.32
CA ARG A 320 -3.27 3.41 -10.22
C ARG A 320 -3.89 4.68 -9.65
N CYS A 321 -4.02 4.76 -8.32
CA CYS A 321 -4.44 5.94 -7.60
C CYS A 321 -3.28 6.54 -6.82
N LYS A 322 -2.85 7.75 -7.19
CA LYS A 322 -1.78 8.48 -6.49
C LYS A 322 -2.32 9.13 -5.22
N MET A 323 -1.58 9.00 -4.13
CA MET A 323 -1.89 9.64 -2.85
C MET A 323 -1.31 11.05 -2.78
N LEU A 324 -1.65 11.76 -1.70
CA LEU A 324 -1.10 13.08 -1.41
C LEU A 324 0.44 13.00 -1.32
N PRO A 325 1.21 13.76 -2.13
CA PRO A 325 2.67 13.77 -2.04
C PRO A 325 3.17 14.44 -0.75
N GLN A 326 4.24 13.91 -0.15
CA GLN A 326 4.82 14.53 1.06
C GLN A 326 5.24 15.98 0.80
N GLN A 327 5.85 16.22 -0.36
CA GLN A 327 6.37 17.54 -0.71
C GLN A 327 5.27 18.59 -0.81
N PHE A 328 4.04 18.19 -1.21
CA PHE A 328 2.91 19.11 -1.28
C PHE A 328 2.55 19.65 0.12
N VAL A 329 2.55 18.78 1.13
CA VAL A 329 2.24 19.17 2.51
C VAL A 329 3.34 20.05 3.10
N ILE A 330 4.61 19.69 2.87
CA ILE A 330 5.76 20.52 3.28
C ILE A 330 5.68 21.90 2.65
N ASN A 331 5.46 21.98 1.34
CA ASN A 331 5.36 23.25 0.61
C ASN A 331 4.19 24.10 1.10
N SER A 332 3.06 23.49 1.45
CA SER A 332 1.90 24.18 2.00
C SER A 332 2.21 24.83 3.34
N TYR A 333 2.89 24.11 4.24
CA TYR A 333 3.32 24.67 5.53
C TYR A 333 4.40 25.75 5.37
N LEU A 334 5.37 25.56 4.48
CA LEU A 334 6.37 26.59 4.17
C LEU A 334 5.73 27.86 3.61
N SER A 335 4.75 27.72 2.71
CA SER A 335 4.02 28.85 2.13
C SER A 335 3.23 29.63 3.20
N ALA A 336 2.58 28.91 4.13
CA ALA A 336 1.90 29.52 5.27
C ALA A 336 2.90 30.28 6.19
N GLY A 337 4.06 29.68 6.46
CA GLY A 337 5.13 30.31 7.23
C GLY A 337 5.67 31.58 6.57
N ILE A 338 5.95 31.53 5.26
CA ILE A 338 6.41 32.69 4.49
C ILE A 338 5.36 33.80 4.49
N ALA A 339 4.08 33.47 4.30
CA ALA A 339 3.00 34.44 4.38
C ALA A 339 2.96 35.15 5.74
N CYS A 340 3.12 34.40 6.84
CA CYS A 340 3.24 34.97 8.19
C CYS A 340 4.46 35.88 8.33
N LEU A 341 5.64 35.48 7.82
CA LEU A 341 6.86 36.29 7.87
C LEU A 341 6.71 37.60 7.10
N VAL A 342 6.10 37.56 5.91
CA VAL A 342 5.81 38.75 5.10
C VAL A 342 4.86 39.69 5.85
N LEU A 343 3.82 39.16 6.49
CA LEU A 343 2.91 39.95 7.31
C LEU A 343 3.64 40.63 8.48
N VAL A 344 4.49 39.90 9.20
CA VAL A 344 5.30 40.44 10.30
C VAL A 344 6.23 41.54 9.79
N ALA A 345 6.96 41.31 8.71
CA ALA A 345 7.88 42.29 8.13
C ALA A 345 7.15 43.58 7.70
N CYS A 346 5.97 43.45 7.07
CA CYS A 346 5.12 44.59 6.72
C CYS A 346 4.68 45.40 7.94
N GLN A 347 4.36 44.74 9.06
CA GLN A 347 3.95 45.43 10.29
C GLN A 347 5.11 46.10 11.00
N LEU A 348 6.28 45.44 11.04
CA LEU A 348 7.52 46.04 11.55
C LEU A 348 7.89 47.28 10.73
N LYS A 349 7.85 47.21 9.39
CA LYS A 349 8.08 48.37 8.53
C LYS A 349 7.12 49.53 8.84
N LYS A 350 5.81 49.25 8.97
CA LYS A 350 4.81 50.26 9.36
C LYS A 350 5.10 50.87 10.73
N TYR A 351 5.50 50.05 11.71
CA TYR A 351 5.88 50.52 13.04
C TYR A 351 7.11 51.45 12.99
N TRP A 352 8.17 51.05 12.29
CA TRP A 352 9.38 51.87 12.13
C TRP A 352 9.12 53.17 11.36
N CYS A 353 8.29 53.14 10.31
CA CYS A 353 7.88 54.36 9.59
C CYS A 353 7.11 55.34 10.50
N ARG A 354 6.14 54.84 11.29
CA ARG A 354 5.41 55.68 12.25
C ARG A 354 6.34 56.27 13.30
N ARG A 355 7.27 55.46 13.82
CA ARG A 355 8.25 55.91 14.83
C ARG A 355 9.15 57.02 14.31
N ARG A 356 9.63 56.92 13.06
CA ARG A 356 10.43 57.97 12.39
C ARG A 356 9.65 59.27 12.23
N LEU A 357 8.37 59.20 11.83
CA LEU A 357 7.50 60.38 11.71
C LEU A 357 7.31 61.06 13.07
N THR A 358 7.00 60.31 14.13
CA THR A 358 6.82 60.86 15.48
C THR A 358 8.09 61.49 16.05
N THR A 359 9.28 60.95 15.75
CA THR A 359 10.56 61.57 16.15
C THR A 359 10.87 62.84 15.36
N SER A 360 10.45 62.94 14.09
CA SER A 360 10.61 64.17 13.30
C SER A 360 9.72 65.30 13.81
N GLU A 361 8.49 65.00 14.24
CA GLU A 361 7.57 65.98 14.82
C GLU A 361 8.04 66.47 16.19
N THR A 362 8.62 65.61 17.03
CA THR A 362 9.14 66.01 18.35
C THR A 362 10.42 66.84 18.28
N VAL A 363 11.21 66.74 17.21
CA VAL A 363 12.38 67.61 16.98
C VAL A 363 11.93 69.02 16.56
N HIS A 364 10.88 69.14 15.73
CA HIS A 364 10.32 70.44 15.35
C HIS A 364 9.69 71.21 16.52
N LEU A 365 9.07 70.52 17.47
CA LEU A 365 8.46 71.13 18.67
C LEU A 365 9.46 71.56 19.76
N LYS A 366 10.74 71.22 19.63
CA LYS A 366 11.81 71.68 20.55
C LYS A 366 12.66 72.83 19.99
N GLN A 367 12.39 73.25 18.75
CA GLN A 367 13.07 74.37 18.09
C GLN A 367 12.24 75.66 18.05
N HIS A 368 11.05 75.65 18.65
CA HIS A 368 10.29 76.82 19.08
C HIS A 368 10.21 76.80 20.60
#